data_AF-G8SET2-F1
#
_entry.id   AF-G8SET2-F1
#
_cell.length_a   1.000
_cell.length_b   1.000
_cell.length_c   1.000
_cell.angle_alpha   90.00
_cell.angle_beta   90.00
_cell.angle_gamma   90.00
#
_symmetry.space_group_name_H-M   'P 1'
#
loop_
_entity.id
_entity.type
_entity.pdbx_description
1 polymer ?
#
loop_
_entity_poly.entity_id
_entity_poly.type
_entity_poly.pdbx_seq_one_letter_code
_entity_poly.pdbx_strand_id
1 'polypeptide(L)'
;MRRAPIVAALGAAAGSETLSVLSTQIRDVRASSPWQSDPYNTVLSVTVFAVPVLAVLIAGRLAAWQAAGGGRRGREHHRAPGDDDRERQLRRAAAALLGLAGATAVIEWIAVALRPHPWRGWTGPLIGGLTVATLALALATGLLLRRRLPRRAPGIWASDWLSDLAGPPIPRPLTGWIRRHATAVFAGLSVLAAAGVVGSLAVGEAWTDPLLIGWAFVLEASAWFALAVLGNRICVFVLRPPHRTDAAAIGFSLGMLVATAFHGPISTVPALVAVTAGAGLVGAVLASVHRPRIARVPG
;
A
#
# COMPACT_ATOMS: atom_id res chain seq x y z
N MET A 1 -10.66 22.77 3.38
CA MET A 1 -10.60 21.44 2.75
C MET A 1 -11.97 20.93 2.33
N ARG A 2 -12.19 20.62 1.04
CA ARG A 2 -13.38 19.85 0.61
C ARG A 2 -13.06 18.36 0.85
N ARG A 3 -13.84 17.68 1.70
CA ARG A 3 -13.60 16.29 2.14
C ARG A 3 -13.98 15.25 1.10
N ALA A 4 -14.90 15.61 0.20
CA ALA A 4 -15.45 14.75 -0.83
C ALA A 4 -14.43 13.88 -1.60
N PRO A 5 -13.30 14.40 -2.14
CA PRO A 5 -12.34 13.55 -2.86
C PRO A 5 -11.63 12.53 -1.97
N ILE A 6 -11.34 12.87 -0.71
CA ILE A 6 -10.67 11.94 0.22
C ILE A 6 -11.66 10.84 0.66
N VAL A 7 -12.90 11.23 0.96
CA VAL A 7 -13.96 10.27 1.31
C VAL A 7 -14.29 9.36 0.12
N ALA A 8 -14.35 9.90 -1.10
CA ALA A 8 -14.54 9.12 -2.31
C ALA A 8 -13.38 8.15 -2.54
N ALA A 9 -12.13 8.57 -2.29
CA ALA A 9 -10.97 7.69 -2.39
C ALA A 9 -11.01 6.54 -1.37
N LEU A 10 -11.38 6.84 -0.11
CA LEU A 10 -11.57 5.82 0.93
C LEU A 10 -12.70 4.85 0.58
N GLY A 11 -13.84 5.34 0.10
CA GLY A 11 -14.97 4.52 -0.31
C GLY A 11 -14.64 3.61 -1.51
N ALA A 12 -13.97 4.15 -2.53
CA ALA A 12 -13.55 3.38 -3.69
C ALA A 12 -12.53 2.30 -3.32
N ALA A 13 -11.54 2.63 -2.48
CA ALA A 13 -10.56 1.67 -1.98
C ALA A 13 -11.22 0.57 -1.12
N ALA A 14 -12.12 0.94 -0.21
CA ALA A 14 -12.86 -0.03 0.62
C ALA A 14 -13.74 -0.96 -0.22
N GLY A 15 -14.40 -0.43 -1.26
CA GLY A 15 -15.19 -1.23 -2.20
C GLY A 15 -14.33 -2.22 -2.99
N SER A 16 -13.18 -1.76 -3.50
CA SER A 16 -12.19 -2.62 -4.17
C SER A 16 -11.70 -3.72 -3.24
N GLU A 17 -11.32 -3.38 -2.02
CA GLU A 17 -10.82 -4.34 -1.02
C GLU A 17 -11.88 -5.38 -0.64
N THR A 18 -13.13 -4.94 -0.45
CA THR A 18 -14.23 -5.85 -0.13
C THR A 18 -14.41 -6.88 -1.24
N LEU A 19 -14.31 -6.47 -2.51
CA LEU A 19 -14.36 -7.38 -3.64
C LEU A 19 -13.18 -8.36 -3.62
N SER A 20 -11.95 -7.88 -3.38
CA SER A 20 -10.76 -8.73 -3.30
C SER A 20 -10.88 -9.75 -2.15
N VAL A 21 -11.34 -9.35 -0.96
CA VAL A 21 -11.60 -10.25 0.17
C VAL A 21 -12.68 -11.29 -0.16
N LEU A 22 -13.82 -10.86 -0.72
CA LEU A 22 -14.89 -11.79 -1.12
C LEU A 22 -14.39 -12.82 -2.14
N SER A 23 -13.58 -12.39 -3.11
CA SER A 23 -13.04 -13.25 -4.16
C SER A 23 -11.97 -14.23 -3.68
N THR A 24 -11.34 -13.98 -2.53
CA THR A 24 -10.24 -14.79 -1.99
C THR A 24 -10.65 -15.65 -0.80
N GLN A 25 -11.59 -15.18 0.03
CA GLN A 25 -11.93 -15.83 1.30
C GLN A 25 -13.16 -16.73 1.23
N ILE A 26 -14.13 -16.44 0.34
CA ILE A 26 -15.31 -17.30 0.17
C ILE A 26 -14.98 -18.39 -0.83
N ARG A 27 -14.95 -19.66 -0.37
CA ARG A 27 -14.51 -20.81 -1.18
C ARG A 27 -15.25 -20.92 -2.52
N ASP A 28 -16.57 -20.78 -2.52
CA ASP A 28 -17.39 -20.93 -3.73
C ASP A 28 -17.20 -19.77 -4.72
N VAL A 29 -16.98 -18.56 -4.19
CA VAL A 29 -16.67 -17.38 -5.00
C VAL A 29 -15.27 -17.52 -5.59
N ARG A 30 -14.29 -17.95 -4.78
CA ARG A 30 -12.91 -18.20 -5.21
C ARG A 30 -12.84 -19.26 -6.29
N ALA A 31 -13.60 -20.35 -6.17
CA ALA A 31 -13.66 -21.42 -7.17
C ALA A 31 -14.22 -20.97 -8.53
N SER A 32 -14.96 -19.86 -8.53
CA SER A 32 -15.51 -19.23 -9.73
C SER A 32 -14.73 -17.98 -10.16
N SER A 33 -13.65 -17.63 -9.46
CA SER A 33 -12.94 -16.37 -9.69
C SER A 33 -12.05 -16.46 -10.94
N PRO A 34 -12.13 -15.48 -11.87
CA PRO A 34 -11.24 -15.40 -13.02
C PRO A 34 -9.75 -15.45 -12.67
N TRP A 35 -9.39 -14.93 -11.48
CA TRP A 35 -8.03 -14.79 -10.98
C TRP A 35 -7.64 -15.86 -9.94
N GLN A 36 -8.38 -16.96 -9.81
CA GLN A 36 -8.08 -18.01 -8.80
C GLN A 36 -6.69 -18.62 -8.95
N SER A 37 -6.21 -18.81 -10.18
CA SER A 37 -4.91 -19.41 -10.50
C SER A 37 -3.86 -18.36 -10.91
N ASP A 38 -4.08 -17.10 -10.53
CA ASP A 38 -3.21 -16.01 -10.93
C ASP A 38 -1.83 -16.12 -10.23
N PRO A 39 -0.71 -16.22 -10.98
CA PRO A 39 0.64 -16.13 -10.38
C PRO A 39 0.89 -14.80 -9.64
N TYR A 40 0.08 -13.75 -9.87
CA TYR A 40 0.21 -12.46 -9.19
C TYR A 40 -0.43 -12.40 -7.80
N ASN A 41 -0.80 -13.54 -7.20
CA ASN A 41 -1.42 -13.62 -5.88
C ASN A 41 -0.64 -12.86 -4.79
N THR A 42 0.68 -12.76 -4.91
CA THR A 42 1.53 -11.98 -3.99
C THR A 42 1.44 -10.47 -4.22
N VAL A 43 1.25 -9.99 -5.45
CA VAL A 43 1.00 -8.55 -5.69
C VAL A 43 -0.36 -8.16 -5.12
N LEU A 44 -1.36 -9.02 -5.30
CA LEU A 44 -2.65 -8.93 -4.62
C LEU A 44 -2.49 -8.91 -3.10
N SER A 45 -1.66 -9.78 -2.53
CA SER A 45 -1.38 -9.83 -1.09
C SER A 45 -0.80 -8.51 -0.56
N VAL A 46 0.14 -7.90 -1.29
CA VAL A 46 0.71 -6.59 -0.92
C VAL A 46 -0.36 -5.51 -0.90
N THR A 47 -1.22 -5.46 -1.91
CA THR A 47 -2.29 -4.46 -1.98
C THR A 47 -3.38 -4.70 -0.93
N VAL A 48 -3.75 -5.96 -0.70
CA VAL A 48 -4.73 -6.38 0.33
C VAL A 48 -4.29 -5.99 1.73
N PHE A 49 -2.98 -5.88 2.00
CA PHE A 49 -2.50 -5.34 3.28
C PHE A 49 -2.26 -3.84 3.25
N ALA A 50 -1.64 -3.30 2.20
CA ALA A 50 -1.26 -1.90 2.13
C ALA A 50 -2.48 -0.96 2.01
N VAL A 51 -3.50 -1.35 1.25
CA VAL A 51 -4.71 -0.55 1.01
C VAL A 51 -5.50 -0.32 2.31
N PRO A 52 -5.86 -1.35 3.10
CA PRO A 52 -6.54 -1.14 4.39
C PRO A 52 -5.73 -0.32 5.37
N VAL A 53 -4.43 -0.59 5.50
CA VAL A 53 -3.57 0.15 6.43
C VAL A 53 -3.51 1.63 6.05
N LEU A 54 -3.30 1.95 4.78
CA LEU A 54 -3.33 3.34 4.31
C LEU A 54 -4.70 3.97 4.48
N ALA A 55 -5.79 3.25 4.22
CA ALA A 55 -7.14 3.73 4.42
C ALA A 55 -7.41 4.08 5.89
N VAL A 56 -7.02 3.21 6.83
CA VAL A 56 -7.13 3.45 8.27
C VAL A 56 -6.30 4.66 8.69
N LEU A 57 -5.07 4.78 8.20
CA LEU A 57 -4.22 5.93 8.52
C LEU A 57 -4.80 7.25 7.97
N ILE A 58 -5.33 7.24 6.75
CA ILE A 58 -6.01 8.41 6.14
C ILE A 58 -7.27 8.75 6.94
N ALA A 59 -8.08 7.75 7.30
CA ALA A 59 -9.30 7.94 8.07
C ALA A 59 -9.01 8.47 9.48
N GLY A 60 -8.01 7.91 10.16
CA GLY A 60 -7.55 8.37 11.47
C GLY A 60 -7.05 9.81 11.43
N ARG A 61 -6.24 10.16 10.43
CA ARG A 61 -5.77 11.55 10.22
C ARG A 61 -6.93 12.50 9.92
N LEU A 62 -7.90 12.06 9.11
CA LEU A 62 -9.11 12.83 8.81
C LEU A 62 -9.97 13.02 10.07
N ALA A 63 -10.11 12.00 10.91
CA ALA A 63 -10.87 12.05 12.16
C ALA A 63 -10.18 12.93 13.22
N ALA A 64 -8.86 12.80 13.39
CA ALA A 64 -8.08 13.66 14.31
C ALA A 64 -8.20 15.14 13.92
N TRP A 65 -8.15 15.45 12.63
CA TRP A 65 -8.37 16.82 12.14
C TRP A 65 -9.80 17.32 12.40
N GLN A 66 -10.80 16.43 12.30
CA GLN A 66 -12.19 16.76 12.64
C GLN A 66 -12.36 17.05 14.14
N ALA A 67 -11.77 16.21 14.99
CA ALA A 67 -11.80 16.36 16.44
C ALA A 67 -11.12 17.66 16.89
N ALA A 68 -10.04 18.07 16.22
CA ALA A 68 -9.36 19.35 16.48
C ALA A 68 -10.15 20.60 16.02
N GLY A 69 -11.38 20.45 15.51
CA GLY A 69 -12.26 21.57 15.16
C GLY A 69 -12.00 22.22 13.79
N GLY A 70 -11.06 21.68 12.99
CA GLY A 70 -10.68 22.21 11.67
C GLY A 70 -11.80 22.22 10.62
N GLY A 71 -12.94 21.59 10.91
CA GLY A 71 -14.13 21.58 10.04
C GLY A 71 -15.16 22.69 10.27
N ARG A 72 -15.21 23.29 11.47
CA ARG A 72 -16.30 24.21 11.87
C ARG A 72 -15.87 25.68 11.90
N ARG A 73 -14.57 25.97 12.05
CA ARG A 73 -14.05 27.34 12.05
C ARG A 73 -13.71 27.78 10.62
N GLY A 74 -14.73 28.13 9.88
CA GLY A 74 -14.59 28.59 8.51
C GLY A 74 -15.74 29.49 8.13
N ARG A 75 -15.73 30.72 8.63
CA ARG A 75 -16.16 31.85 7.80
C ARG A 75 -15.28 33.09 7.90
N GLU A 76 -14.68 33.43 9.03
CA GLU A 76 -13.73 34.54 9.03
C GLU A 76 -12.52 34.35 9.96
N HIS A 77 -11.34 34.46 9.34
CA HIS A 77 -10.14 35.14 9.83
C HIS A 77 -8.90 34.41 10.35
N HIS A 78 -8.87 33.21 10.95
CA HIS A 78 -7.58 32.59 11.34
C HIS A 78 -7.51 31.10 10.97
N ARG A 79 -6.94 30.78 9.80
CA ARG A 79 -6.45 29.42 9.51
C ARG A 79 -5.30 29.11 10.45
N ALA A 80 -5.35 27.96 11.12
CA ALA A 80 -4.25 27.54 11.96
C ALA A 80 -3.00 27.27 11.08
N PRO A 81 -1.79 27.62 11.55
CA PRO A 81 -0.55 27.26 10.87
C PRO A 81 -0.49 25.74 10.63
N GLY A 82 -0.37 25.31 9.37
CA GLY A 82 -0.19 23.89 8.99
C GLY A 82 -1.41 23.18 8.37
N ASP A 83 -2.59 23.81 8.30
CA ASP A 83 -3.79 23.19 7.68
C ASP A 83 -3.59 22.85 6.19
N ASP A 84 -2.90 23.72 5.44
CA ASP A 84 -2.64 23.50 4.01
C ASP A 84 -1.69 22.31 3.77
N ASP A 85 -0.76 22.05 4.68
CA ASP A 85 0.17 20.92 4.58
C ASP A 85 -0.52 19.60 4.90
N ARG A 86 -1.41 19.57 5.90
CA ARG A 86 -2.25 18.41 6.21
C ARG A 86 -3.15 18.05 5.04
N GLU A 87 -3.76 19.04 4.37
CA GLU A 87 -4.58 18.81 3.17
C GLU A 87 -3.76 18.19 2.02
N ARG A 88 -2.53 18.67 1.78
CA ARG A 88 -1.63 18.07 0.76
C ARG A 88 -1.27 16.63 1.08
N GLN A 89 -0.93 16.36 2.34
CA GLN A 89 -0.57 15.01 2.79
C GLN A 89 -1.76 14.07 2.61
N LEU A 90 -2.97 14.46 3.04
CA LEU A 90 -4.16 13.65 2.81
C LEU A 90 -4.44 13.40 1.31
N ARG A 91 -4.24 14.39 0.45
CA ARG A 91 -4.40 14.21 -1.00
C ARG A 91 -3.35 13.29 -1.61
N ARG A 92 -2.09 13.39 -1.19
CA ARG A 92 -1.03 12.47 -1.64
C ARG A 92 -1.27 11.06 -1.16
N ALA A 93 -1.75 10.89 0.08
CA ALA A 93 -2.10 9.59 0.61
C ALA A 93 -3.30 8.99 -0.13
N ALA A 94 -4.33 9.79 -0.39
CA ALA A 94 -5.46 9.38 -1.21
C ALA A 94 -5.02 8.99 -2.63
N ALA A 95 -4.09 9.72 -3.23
CA ALA A 95 -3.51 9.37 -4.53
C ALA A 95 -2.73 8.04 -4.47
N ALA A 96 -1.93 7.82 -3.44
CA ALA A 96 -1.20 6.57 -3.25
C ALA A 96 -2.16 5.38 -3.03
N LEU A 97 -3.20 5.57 -2.22
CA LEU A 97 -4.26 4.60 -1.97
C LEU A 97 -4.97 4.21 -3.27
N LEU A 98 -5.40 5.20 -4.06
CA LEU A 98 -6.04 4.98 -5.37
C LEU A 98 -5.09 4.33 -6.37
N GLY A 99 -3.81 4.68 -6.34
CA GLY A 99 -2.79 4.07 -7.20
C GLY A 99 -2.59 2.59 -6.88
N LEU A 100 -2.54 2.22 -5.60
CA LEU A 100 -2.44 0.83 -5.16
C LEU A 100 -3.69 0.03 -5.53
N ALA A 101 -4.88 0.52 -5.20
CA ALA A 101 -6.14 -0.14 -5.56
C ALA A 101 -6.32 -0.23 -7.09
N GLY A 102 -5.90 0.80 -7.83
CA GLY A 102 -5.89 0.80 -9.28
C GLY A 102 -4.93 -0.23 -9.87
N ALA A 103 -3.75 -0.42 -9.28
CA ALA A 103 -2.83 -1.48 -9.68
C ALA A 103 -3.43 -2.87 -9.48
N THR A 104 -4.12 -3.10 -8.36
CA THR A 104 -4.89 -4.34 -8.12
C THR A 104 -5.92 -4.57 -9.21
N ALA A 105 -6.76 -3.56 -9.49
CA ALA A 105 -7.79 -3.67 -10.52
C ALA A 105 -7.21 -3.96 -11.91
N VAL A 106 -6.07 -3.36 -12.27
CA VAL A 106 -5.39 -3.64 -13.55
C VAL A 106 -4.96 -5.10 -13.64
N ILE A 107 -4.40 -5.67 -12.58
CA ILE A 107 -3.99 -7.08 -12.53
C ILE A 107 -5.21 -8.00 -12.66
N GLU A 108 -6.28 -7.71 -11.93
CA GLU A 108 -7.53 -8.46 -12.02
C GLU A 108 -8.13 -8.40 -13.43
N TRP A 109 -8.08 -7.24 -14.11
CA TRP A 109 -8.50 -7.12 -15.52
C TRP A 109 -7.60 -7.89 -16.49
N ILE A 110 -6.29 -7.91 -16.26
CA ILE A 110 -5.36 -8.73 -17.04
C ILE A 110 -5.72 -10.21 -16.89
N ALA A 111 -6.01 -10.67 -15.67
CA ALA A 111 -6.43 -12.04 -15.41
C ALA A 111 -7.73 -12.39 -16.16
N VAL A 112 -8.72 -11.48 -16.13
CA VAL A 112 -9.98 -11.63 -16.88
C VAL A 112 -9.74 -11.68 -18.40
N ALA A 113 -8.82 -10.86 -18.93
CA ALA A 113 -8.56 -10.78 -20.36
C ALA A 113 -7.76 -11.98 -20.91
N LEU A 114 -6.86 -12.55 -20.11
CA LEU A 114 -5.98 -13.64 -20.53
C LEU A 114 -6.66 -15.00 -20.59
N ARG A 115 -7.88 -15.15 -20.05
CA ARG A 115 -8.53 -16.47 -19.95
C ARG A 115 -10.00 -16.43 -20.38
N PRO A 116 -10.44 -17.39 -21.22
CA PRO A 116 -11.85 -17.57 -21.48
C PRO A 116 -12.53 -18.13 -20.22
N HIS A 117 -13.44 -17.35 -19.64
CA HIS A 117 -14.22 -17.77 -18.49
C HIS A 117 -15.65 -18.11 -18.90
N PRO A 118 -16.15 -19.32 -18.59
CA PRO A 118 -17.57 -19.58 -18.72
C PRO A 118 -18.31 -18.62 -17.77
N TRP A 119 -19.26 -17.84 -18.28
CA TRP A 119 -20.09 -16.90 -17.52
C TRP A 119 -21.10 -17.63 -16.60
N ARG A 120 -20.63 -18.54 -15.75
CA ARG A 120 -21.42 -19.36 -14.83
C ARG A 120 -21.08 -18.99 -13.39
N GLY A 121 -22.06 -19.15 -12.50
CA GLY A 121 -21.89 -18.93 -11.06
C GLY A 121 -21.50 -17.48 -10.71
N TRP A 122 -20.48 -17.33 -9.87
CA TRP A 122 -20.03 -16.02 -9.37
C TRP A 122 -19.20 -15.20 -10.36
N THR A 123 -18.80 -15.76 -11.50
CA THR A 123 -17.96 -15.08 -12.51
C THR A 123 -18.57 -13.75 -12.96
N GLY A 124 -19.86 -13.75 -13.32
CA GLY A 124 -20.57 -12.54 -13.76
C GLY A 124 -20.64 -11.45 -12.68
N PRO A 125 -21.14 -11.77 -11.47
CA PRO A 125 -21.11 -10.85 -10.33
C PRO A 125 -19.71 -10.30 -10.00
N LEU A 126 -18.65 -11.12 -10.07
CA LEU A 126 -17.28 -10.70 -9.82
C LEU A 126 -16.77 -9.70 -10.86
N ILE A 127 -17.00 -9.95 -12.15
CA ILE A 127 -16.63 -9.02 -13.23
C ILE A 127 -17.45 -7.73 -13.14
N GLY A 128 -18.74 -7.82 -12.81
CA GLY A 128 -19.59 -6.67 -12.56
C GLY A 128 -19.09 -5.83 -11.38
N GLY A 129 -18.73 -6.49 -10.26
CA GLY A 129 -18.13 -5.86 -9.09
C GLY A 129 -16.82 -5.17 -9.41
N LEU A 130 -15.93 -5.83 -10.16
CA LEU A 130 -14.64 -5.28 -10.62
C LEU A 130 -14.85 -4.03 -11.49
N THR A 131 -15.85 -4.08 -12.38
CA THR A 131 -16.23 -2.93 -13.22
C THR A 131 -16.68 -1.75 -12.36
N VAL A 132 -17.59 -1.98 -11.40
CA VAL A 132 -18.08 -0.94 -10.49
C VAL A 132 -16.93 -0.36 -9.65
N ALA A 133 -16.06 -1.20 -9.10
CA ALA A 133 -14.89 -0.77 -8.33
C ALA A 133 -13.94 0.08 -9.18
N THR A 134 -13.65 -0.36 -10.42
CA THR A 134 -12.81 0.38 -11.37
C THR A 134 -13.40 1.76 -11.70
N LEU A 135 -14.71 1.84 -11.95
CA LEU A 135 -15.40 3.10 -12.20
C LEU A 135 -15.37 4.03 -10.97
N ALA A 136 -15.55 3.49 -9.76
CA ALA A 136 -15.45 4.24 -8.52
C ALA A 136 -14.03 4.80 -8.31
N LEU A 137 -12.98 4.00 -8.57
CA LEU A 137 -11.59 4.43 -8.53
C LEU A 137 -11.30 5.54 -9.55
N ALA A 138 -11.80 5.41 -10.78
CA ALA A 138 -11.67 6.42 -11.83
C ALA A 138 -12.35 7.73 -11.44
N LEU A 139 -13.58 7.66 -10.90
CA LEU A 139 -14.33 8.82 -10.41
C LEU A 139 -13.58 9.51 -9.26
N ALA A 140 -13.14 8.76 -8.25
CA ALA A 140 -12.39 9.30 -7.12
C ALA A 140 -11.08 9.96 -7.56
N THR A 141 -10.38 9.36 -8.51
CA THR A 141 -9.17 9.92 -9.14
C THR A 141 -9.49 11.23 -9.87
N GLY A 142 -10.55 11.26 -10.68
CA GLY A 142 -11.01 12.47 -11.36
C GLY A 142 -11.37 13.61 -10.39
N LEU A 143 -12.06 13.29 -9.29
CA LEU A 143 -12.37 14.26 -8.23
C LEU A 143 -11.10 14.81 -7.56
N LEU A 144 -10.09 13.97 -7.37
CA LEU A 144 -8.81 14.35 -6.79
C LEU A 144 -8.01 15.27 -7.74
N LEU A 145 -7.95 14.93 -9.03
CA LEU A 145 -7.21 15.67 -10.06
C LEU A 145 -7.84 17.03 -10.41
N ARG A 146 -9.17 17.13 -10.41
CA ARG A 146 -9.88 18.40 -10.70
C ARG A 146 -9.59 19.51 -9.68
N ARG A 147 -8.99 19.19 -8.53
CA ARG A 147 -8.73 20.15 -7.46
C ARG A 147 -7.27 20.59 -7.49
N ARG A 148 -7.05 21.86 -7.84
CA ARG A 148 -5.73 22.48 -7.69
C ARG A 148 -5.25 22.35 -6.25
N LEU A 149 -3.98 21.99 -6.08
CA LEU A 149 -3.33 22.01 -4.77
C LEU A 149 -3.16 23.47 -4.33
N PRO A 150 -3.29 23.78 -3.03
CA PRO A 150 -2.94 25.11 -2.52
C PRO A 150 -1.53 25.51 -2.98
N ARG A 151 -1.22 26.81 -3.06
CA ARG A 151 0.17 27.28 -3.27
C ARG A 151 0.98 27.07 -1.98
N ARG A 152 2.26 26.73 -2.13
CA ARG A 152 3.13 26.34 -1.02
C ARG A 152 3.43 27.58 -0.18
N ALA A 153 2.94 27.62 1.06
CA ALA A 153 3.46 28.56 2.04
C ALA A 153 4.87 28.09 2.46
N PRO A 154 5.87 28.98 2.49
CA PRO A 154 7.14 28.66 3.13
C PRO A 154 6.88 28.51 4.64
N GLY A 155 6.96 27.29 5.15
CA GLY A 155 6.61 26.99 6.54
C GLY A 155 7.23 25.69 7.02
N ILE A 156 7.50 25.64 8.33
CA ILE A 156 8.08 24.51 9.07
C ILE A 156 7.10 23.34 9.04
N TRP A 157 7.63 22.16 8.72
CA TRP A 157 6.91 20.90 8.62
C TRP A 157 6.47 20.42 10.00
N ALA A 158 5.37 20.97 10.53
CA ALA A 158 5.07 20.89 11.95
C ALA A 158 4.36 19.60 12.41
N SER A 159 3.76 18.79 11.51
CA SER A 159 3.03 17.58 11.92
C SER A 159 3.20 16.40 10.95
N ASP A 160 3.64 15.25 11.45
CA ASP A 160 3.62 13.98 10.71
C ASP A 160 2.45 13.06 11.14
N TRP A 161 2.34 11.89 10.52
CA TRP A 161 1.27 10.91 10.77
C TRP A 161 1.33 10.32 12.17
N LEU A 162 2.53 10.09 12.70
CA LEU A 162 2.71 9.67 14.09
C LEU A 162 2.36 10.77 15.09
N SER A 163 2.55 12.04 14.73
CA SER A 163 2.27 13.19 15.59
C SER A 163 0.77 13.38 15.80
N ASP A 164 -0.05 13.04 14.80
CA ASP A 164 -1.51 13.06 14.93
C ASP A 164 -2.04 11.83 15.69
N LEU A 165 -1.26 10.74 15.75
CA LEU A 165 -1.53 9.58 16.60
C LEU A 165 -0.98 9.73 18.03
N ALA A 166 -0.10 10.72 18.25
CA ALA A 166 0.49 10.99 19.56
C ALA A 166 -0.53 11.71 20.47
N GLY A 167 -1.40 10.92 21.07
CA GLY A 167 -2.38 11.25 22.10
C GLY A 167 -2.71 9.96 22.87
N PRO A 168 -3.65 9.95 23.84
CA PRO A 168 -4.05 8.69 24.46
C PRO A 168 -4.63 7.75 23.37
N PRO A 169 -4.06 6.54 23.16
CA PRO A 169 -3.22 5.76 24.08
C PRO A 169 -1.69 5.77 23.83
N ILE A 170 -1.17 6.43 22.79
CA ILE A 170 0.27 6.38 22.43
C ILE A 170 1.01 7.64 22.95
N PRO A 171 1.86 7.49 23.98
CA PRO A 171 2.57 8.63 24.56
C PRO A 171 3.65 9.19 23.61
N ARG A 172 3.84 10.52 23.59
CA ARG A 172 4.81 11.23 22.74
C ARG A 172 6.27 10.72 22.83
N PRO A 173 6.78 10.30 24.00
CA PRO A 173 8.10 9.69 24.10
C PRO A 173 8.23 8.40 23.29
N LEU A 174 7.17 7.58 23.28
CA LEU A 174 7.13 6.33 22.52
C LEU A 174 7.12 6.59 21.02
N THR A 175 6.33 7.56 20.53
CA THR A 175 6.36 7.92 19.10
C THR A 175 7.71 8.47 18.66
N GLY A 176 8.38 9.25 19.53
CA GLY A 176 9.76 9.70 19.30
C GLY A 176 10.78 8.55 19.27
N TRP A 177 10.62 7.56 20.16
CA TRP A 177 11.45 6.36 20.18
C TRP A 177 11.23 5.49 18.93
N ILE A 178 9.96 5.23 18.55
CA ILE A 178 9.60 4.49 17.34
C ILE A 178 10.21 5.16 16.12
N ARG A 179 10.15 6.49 16.02
CA ARG A 179 10.75 7.22 14.89
C ARG A 179 12.26 7.01 14.82
N ARG A 180 12.97 7.02 15.95
CA ARG A 180 14.43 6.79 15.99
C ARG A 180 14.81 5.34 15.68
N HIS A 181 13.93 4.39 15.97
CA HIS A 181 14.19 2.96 15.83
C HIS A 181 13.28 2.29 14.80
N ALA A 182 12.76 3.04 13.82
CA ALA A 182 11.71 2.57 12.92
C ALA A 182 12.08 1.26 12.21
N THR A 183 13.31 1.17 11.70
CA THR A 183 13.82 -0.06 11.06
C THR A 183 13.84 -1.25 12.01
N ALA A 184 14.28 -1.07 13.26
CA ALA A 184 14.31 -2.14 14.25
C ALA A 184 12.89 -2.56 14.67
N VAL A 185 11.98 -1.60 14.82
CA VAL A 185 10.55 -1.87 15.09
C VAL A 185 9.92 -2.64 13.94
N PHE A 186 10.17 -2.24 12.69
CA PHE A 186 9.68 -2.97 11.52
C PHE A 186 10.24 -4.38 11.48
N ALA A 187 11.55 -4.55 11.66
CA ALA A 187 12.17 -5.88 11.67
C ALA A 187 11.57 -6.78 12.77
N GLY A 188 11.42 -6.25 13.99
CA GLY A 188 10.84 -7.00 15.11
C GLY A 188 9.38 -7.40 14.87
N LEU A 189 8.55 -6.47 14.39
CA LEU A 189 7.15 -6.76 14.07
C LEU A 189 7.00 -7.76 12.92
N SER A 190 7.85 -7.66 11.89
CA SER A 190 7.86 -8.58 10.76
C SER A 190 8.26 -10.00 11.16
N VAL A 191 9.25 -10.13 12.05
CA VAL A 191 9.65 -11.41 12.66
C VAL A 191 8.50 -12.02 13.46
N LEU A 192 7.82 -11.23 14.29
CA LEU A 192 6.67 -11.70 15.07
C LEU A 192 5.49 -12.13 14.19
N ALA A 193 5.17 -11.34 13.16
CA ALA A 193 4.12 -11.67 12.20
C ALA A 193 4.44 -12.97 11.46
N ALA A 194 5.68 -13.13 10.98
CA ALA A 194 6.15 -14.33 10.33
C ALA A 194 6.09 -15.55 11.24
N ALA A 195 6.49 -15.43 12.51
CA ALA A 195 6.39 -16.51 13.48
C ALA A 195 4.94 -16.98 13.67
N GLY A 196 3.99 -16.04 13.77
CA GLY A 196 2.57 -16.35 13.92
C GLY A 196 1.99 -17.05 12.69
N VAL A 197 2.24 -16.50 11.49
CA VAL A 197 1.73 -17.06 10.22
C VAL A 197 2.34 -18.43 9.97
N VAL A 198 3.66 -18.55 9.95
CA VAL A 198 4.34 -19.82 9.64
C VAL A 198 4.10 -20.86 10.74
N GLY A 199 4.03 -20.44 12.01
CA GLY A 199 3.65 -21.34 13.10
C GLY A 199 2.24 -21.91 12.92
N SER A 200 1.26 -21.07 12.55
CA SER A 200 -0.11 -21.53 12.30
C SER A 200 -0.20 -22.48 11.11
N LEU A 201 0.56 -22.22 10.04
CA LEU A 201 0.63 -23.08 8.85
C LEU A 201 1.30 -24.42 9.18
N ALA A 202 2.43 -24.39 9.89
CA ALA A 202 3.15 -25.60 10.26
C ALA A 202 2.29 -26.54 11.13
N VAL A 203 1.50 -25.97 12.05
CA VAL A 203 0.54 -26.75 12.86
C VAL A 203 -0.63 -27.26 12.01
N GLY A 204 -1.22 -26.39 11.18
CA GLY A 204 -2.39 -26.73 10.37
C GLY A 204 -2.13 -27.78 9.29
N GLU A 205 -0.94 -27.74 8.67
CA GLU A 205 -0.51 -28.64 7.59
C GLU A 205 0.43 -29.75 8.09
N ALA A 206 0.62 -29.88 9.41
CA ALA A 206 1.50 -30.85 10.04
C ALA A 206 2.92 -30.89 9.43
N TRP A 207 3.52 -29.72 9.18
CA TRP A 207 4.87 -29.64 8.63
C TRP A 207 5.89 -30.19 9.63
N THR A 208 6.71 -31.14 9.17
CA THR A 208 7.76 -31.78 9.99
C THR A 208 9.17 -31.43 9.55
N ASP A 209 9.35 -30.88 8.35
CA ASP A 209 10.65 -30.49 7.82
C ASP A 209 11.10 -29.12 8.38
N PRO A 210 12.15 -29.07 9.22
CA PRO A 210 12.62 -27.81 9.80
C PRO A 210 13.23 -26.86 8.77
N LEU A 211 13.75 -27.36 7.64
CA LEU A 211 14.28 -26.52 6.58
C LEU A 211 13.15 -25.79 5.85
N LEU A 212 12.04 -26.48 5.56
CA LEU A 212 10.85 -25.88 4.98
C LEU A 212 10.27 -24.80 5.89
N ILE A 213 10.13 -25.09 7.19
CA ILE A 213 9.62 -24.12 8.19
C ILE A 213 10.54 -22.91 8.28
N GLY A 214 11.86 -23.12 8.42
CA GLY A 214 12.84 -22.04 8.51
C GLY A 214 12.87 -21.16 7.26
N TRP A 215 12.77 -21.78 6.09
CA TRP A 215 12.70 -21.05 4.82
C TRP A 215 11.42 -20.22 4.69
N ALA A 216 10.25 -20.81 4.97
CA ALA A 216 8.97 -20.11 4.98
C ALA A 216 8.99 -18.90 5.93
N PHE A 217 9.59 -19.06 7.10
CA PHE A 217 9.76 -17.98 8.07
C PHE A 217 10.60 -16.82 7.53
N VAL A 218 11.74 -17.11 6.90
CA VAL A 218 12.60 -16.06 6.31
C VAL A 218 11.87 -15.31 5.20
N LEU A 219 11.17 -16.02 4.32
CA LEU A 219 10.37 -15.41 3.26
C LEU A 219 9.29 -14.49 3.83
N GLU A 220 8.52 -15.00 4.78
CA GLU A 220 7.41 -14.28 5.39
C GLU A 220 7.92 -13.03 6.14
N ALA A 221 8.98 -13.17 6.95
CA ALA A 221 9.58 -12.05 7.68
C ALA A 221 10.13 -10.98 6.72
N SER A 222 10.78 -11.41 5.64
CA SER A 222 11.31 -10.49 4.62
C SER A 222 10.20 -9.76 3.87
N ALA A 223 9.09 -10.45 3.56
CA ALA A 223 7.93 -9.86 2.91
C ALA A 223 7.25 -8.81 3.81
N TRP A 224 7.00 -9.13 5.08
CA TRP A 224 6.47 -8.18 6.06
C TRP A 224 7.38 -6.98 6.27
N PHE A 225 8.70 -7.21 6.30
CA PHE A 225 9.66 -6.13 6.47
C PHE A 225 9.69 -5.22 5.24
N ALA A 226 9.69 -5.80 4.04
CA ALA A 226 9.59 -5.06 2.79
C ALA A 226 8.30 -4.24 2.73
N LEU A 227 7.17 -4.80 3.18
CA LEU A 227 5.90 -4.11 3.27
C LEU A 227 5.95 -2.94 4.26
N ALA A 228 6.54 -3.14 5.44
CA ALA A 228 6.68 -2.08 6.44
C ALA A 228 7.58 -0.94 5.95
N VAL A 229 8.69 -1.27 5.30
CA VAL A 229 9.59 -0.29 4.66
C VAL A 229 8.86 0.45 3.54
N LEU A 230 8.13 -0.27 2.68
CA LEU A 230 7.35 0.31 1.60
C LEU A 230 6.27 1.26 2.15
N GLY A 231 5.51 0.82 3.15
CA GLY A 231 4.50 1.63 3.84
C GLY A 231 5.10 2.88 4.47
N ASN A 232 6.24 2.77 5.14
CA ASN A 232 6.97 3.91 5.67
C ASN A 232 7.44 4.87 4.56
N ARG A 233 7.93 4.35 3.45
CA ARG A 233 8.34 5.17 2.28
C ARG A 233 7.15 5.86 1.64
N ILE A 234 5.99 5.19 1.54
CA ILE A 234 4.74 5.82 1.10
C ILE A 234 4.37 6.94 2.07
N CYS A 235 4.42 6.71 3.38
CA CYS A 235 4.18 7.76 4.38
C CYS A 235 5.17 8.92 4.23
N VAL A 236 6.45 8.64 4.01
CA VAL A 236 7.48 9.67 3.76
C VAL A 236 7.23 10.42 2.46
N PHE A 237 6.83 9.75 1.37
CA PHE A 237 6.45 10.38 0.10
C PHE A 237 5.20 11.26 0.23
N VAL A 238 4.24 10.80 1.01
CA VAL A 238 3.04 11.55 1.32
C VAL A 238 3.39 12.81 2.10
N LEU A 239 4.27 12.67 3.08
CA LEU A 239 4.82 13.77 3.84
C LEU A 239 5.61 14.68 2.90
N ARG A 240 6.80 14.28 2.44
CA ARG A 240 7.84 15.08 1.77
C ARG A 240 7.75 15.04 0.25
N PRO A 241 8.10 16.13 -0.47
CA PRO A 241 8.31 16.02 -1.91
C PRO A 241 9.33 14.91 -2.19
N PRO A 242 9.12 14.08 -3.23
CA PRO A 242 9.90 12.86 -3.45
C PRO A 242 11.39 13.16 -3.56
N HIS A 243 12.21 12.49 -2.75
CA HIS A 243 13.65 12.43 -2.95
C HIS A 243 13.99 11.21 -3.82
N ARG A 244 15.06 11.33 -4.63
CA ARG A 244 15.49 10.32 -5.61
C ARG A 244 15.70 8.91 -5.02
N THR A 245 16.11 8.84 -3.77
CA THR A 245 16.35 7.59 -3.03
C THR A 245 15.07 6.83 -2.69
N ASP A 246 13.91 7.52 -2.63
CA ASP A 246 12.64 6.90 -2.25
C ASP A 246 12.08 6.05 -3.39
N ALA A 247 12.20 6.50 -4.63
CA ALA A 247 11.74 5.75 -5.80
C ALA A 247 12.54 4.45 -6.02
N ALA A 248 13.86 4.49 -5.80
CA ALA A 248 14.72 3.31 -5.88
C ALA A 248 14.41 2.29 -4.79
N ALA A 249 14.19 2.75 -3.56
CA ALA A 249 13.80 1.87 -2.45
C ALA A 249 12.40 1.25 -2.68
N ILE A 250 11.43 2.04 -3.17
CA ILE A 250 10.09 1.55 -3.53
C ILE A 250 10.20 0.51 -4.65
N GLY A 251 10.99 0.79 -5.70
CA GLY A 251 11.22 -0.13 -6.81
C GLY A 251 11.91 -1.43 -6.35
N PHE A 252 12.88 -1.34 -5.44
CA PHE A 252 13.53 -2.52 -4.86
C PHE A 252 12.55 -3.35 -4.01
N SER A 253 11.77 -2.72 -3.14
CA SER A 253 10.74 -3.41 -2.33
C SER A 253 9.68 -4.06 -3.22
N LEU A 254 9.22 -3.38 -4.26
CA LEU A 254 8.30 -3.95 -5.25
C LEU A 254 8.95 -5.11 -6.01
N GLY A 255 10.21 -4.98 -6.43
CA GLY A 255 10.96 -6.05 -7.10
C GLY A 255 11.11 -7.29 -6.23
N MET A 256 11.38 -7.12 -4.94
CA MET A 256 11.41 -8.21 -3.95
C MET A 256 10.05 -8.90 -3.83
N LEU A 257 8.96 -8.13 -3.73
CA LEU A 257 7.59 -8.66 -3.63
C LEU A 257 7.12 -9.35 -4.91
N VAL A 258 7.55 -8.86 -6.08
CA VAL A 258 7.29 -9.50 -7.37
C VAL A 258 8.10 -10.79 -7.48
N ALA A 259 9.36 -10.82 -7.03
CA ALA A 259 10.15 -12.04 -7.05
C ALA A 259 9.60 -13.14 -6.14
N THR A 260 9.03 -12.79 -4.98
CA THR A 260 8.34 -13.76 -4.12
C THR A 260 7.02 -14.22 -4.74
N ALA A 261 6.36 -13.40 -5.56
CA ALA A 261 5.16 -13.77 -6.33
C ALA A 261 5.39 -14.93 -7.30
N PHE A 262 6.54 -14.93 -7.96
CA PHE A 262 6.88 -15.93 -8.96
C PHE A 262 7.42 -17.24 -8.37
N HIS A 263 7.17 -17.56 -7.10
CA HIS A 263 7.59 -18.82 -6.47
C HIS A 263 6.88 -20.06 -7.06
N GLY A 264 5.68 -19.89 -7.65
CA GLY A 264 4.82 -20.98 -8.13
C GLY A 264 5.39 -21.96 -9.19
N PRO A 265 6.29 -21.59 -10.11
CA PRO A 265 6.93 -22.51 -11.05
C PRO A 265 8.36 -22.93 -10.66
N ILE A 266 8.89 -22.46 -9.51
CA ILE A 266 10.31 -22.61 -9.16
C ILE A 266 10.47 -23.75 -8.14
N SER A 267 10.80 -24.94 -8.63
CA SER A 267 10.92 -26.15 -7.80
C SER A 267 12.24 -26.28 -7.02
N THR A 268 13.15 -25.31 -7.13
CA THR A 268 14.48 -25.39 -6.50
C THR A 268 14.90 -24.07 -5.85
N VAL A 269 15.50 -24.18 -4.66
CA VAL A 269 16.02 -23.05 -3.86
C VAL A 269 16.98 -22.14 -4.66
N PRO A 270 17.92 -22.64 -5.49
CA PRO A 270 18.85 -21.79 -6.25
C PRO A 270 18.18 -20.93 -7.33
N ALA A 271 17.18 -21.48 -8.02
CA ALA A 271 16.42 -20.74 -9.03
C ALA A 271 15.61 -19.61 -8.38
N LEU A 272 15.17 -19.81 -7.15
CA LEU A 272 14.48 -18.79 -6.39
C LEU A 272 15.42 -17.64 -5.97
N VAL A 273 16.59 -17.98 -5.43
CA VAL A 273 17.63 -16.99 -5.08
C VAL A 273 18.05 -16.16 -6.30
N ALA A 274 18.18 -16.79 -7.47
CA ALA A 274 18.52 -16.12 -8.71
C ALA A 274 17.42 -15.13 -9.17
N VAL A 275 16.15 -15.51 -9.06
CA VAL A 275 15.02 -14.64 -9.42
C VAL A 275 14.88 -13.48 -8.44
N THR A 276 15.04 -13.71 -7.13
CA THR A 276 15.00 -12.65 -6.11
C THR A 276 16.14 -11.66 -6.26
N ALA A 277 17.37 -12.15 -6.43
CA ALA A 277 18.53 -11.30 -6.66
C ALA A 277 18.42 -10.54 -7.99
N GLY A 278 17.98 -11.21 -9.06
CA GLY A 278 17.81 -10.62 -10.39
C GLY A 278 16.76 -9.51 -10.43
N ALA A 279 15.58 -9.73 -9.84
CA ALA A 279 14.53 -8.72 -9.78
C ALA A 279 14.94 -7.49 -8.94
N GLY A 280 15.63 -7.71 -7.81
CA GLY A 280 16.19 -6.64 -7.00
C GLY A 280 17.21 -5.80 -7.77
N LEU A 281 18.05 -6.45 -8.58
CA LEU A 281 19.08 -5.80 -9.39
C LEU A 281 18.48 -5.00 -10.57
N VAL A 282 17.47 -5.57 -11.25
CA VAL A 282 16.74 -4.87 -12.33
C VAL A 282 15.99 -3.65 -11.79
N GLY A 283 15.33 -3.78 -10.63
CA GLY A 283 14.67 -2.64 -9.97
C GLY A 283 15.64 -1.51 -9.62
N ALA A 284 16.82 -1.85 -9.11
CA ALA A 284 17.88 -0.88 -8.83
C ALA A 284 18.42 -0.20 -10.10
N VAL A 285 18.59 -0.95 -11.19
CA VAL A 285 19.04 -0.41 -12.48
C VAL A 285 17.98 0.52 -13.10
N LEU A 286 16.71 0.11 -13.16
CA LEU A 286 15.63 0.95 -13.73
C LEU A 286 15.47 2.26 -12.95
N ALA A 287 15.58 2.21 -11.63
CA ALA A 287 15.56 3.41 -10.79
C ALA A 287 16.77 4.34 -11.05
N SER A 288 17.92 3.79 -11.46
CA SER A 288 19.12 4.58 -11.78
C SER A 288 19.07 5.24 -13.17
N VAL A 289 18.37 4.62 -14.14
CA VAL A 289 18.28 5.10 -15.53
C VAL A 289 17.27 6.24 -15.70
N HIS A 290 16.22 6.29 -14.88
CA HIS A 290 15.23 7.38 -14.90
C HIS A 290 15.78 8.66 -14.21
N ARG A 291 16.82 9.25 -14.82
CA ARG A 291 17.31 10.60 -14.55
C ARG A 291 16.45 11.61 -15.31
N PRO A 292 15.53 12.37 -14.68
CA PRO A 292 15.08 13.60 -15.30
C PRO A 292 16.29 14.53 -15.41
N ARG A 293 16.64 14.94 -16.63
CA ARG A 293 17.57 16.05 -16.89
C ARG A 293 16.97 17.28 -16.21
N ILE A 294 17.44 17.57 -15.00
CA ILE A 294 17.17 18.86 -14.37
C ILE A 294 17.96 19.86 -15.20
N ALA A 295 17.24 20.63 -16.02
CA ALA A 295 17.79 21.80 -16.69
C ALA A 295 18.41 22.67 -15.60
N ARG A 296 19.73 22.85 -15.66
CA ARG A 296 20.40 23.84 -14.82
C ARG A 296 19.81 25.17 -15.22
N VAL A 297 19.12 25.84 -14.29
CA VAL A 297 18.77 27.24 -14.45
C VAL A 297 20.12 27.98 -14.44
N PRO A 298 20.49 28.71 -15.51
CA PRO A 298 21.67 29.55 -15.49
C PRO A 298 21.45 30.65 -14.43
N GLY A 299 22.46 30.84 -13.58
CA GLY A 299 22.51 31.95 -12.63
C GLY A 299 22.89 33.26 -13.31
#